data_AF-A0AAW6JNU5-F1
#
_entry.id   AF-A0AAW6JNU5-F1
#
_cell.length_a   1.000
_cell.length_b   1.000
_cell.length_c   1.000
_cell.angle_alpha   90.00
_cell.angle_beta   90.00
_cell.angle_gamma   90.00
#
_symmetry.space_group_name_H-M   'P 1'
#
loop_
_entity.id
_entity.type
_entity.pdbx_description
1 polymer ?
#
loop_
_entity_poly.entity_id
_entity_poly.type
_entity_poly.pdbx_seq_one_letter_code
_entity_poly.pdbx_strand_id
1 'polypeptide(L)' 'MAEYQKIEYRIAKDGKIVEKVLNANGSSCVETTKGVEQSLGEIESQELLPEYYQDDEFITTSENQSLQQQ' A
#
# COMPACT_ATOMS: atom_id res chain seq x y z
N MET A 1 6.76 -9.09 12.47
CA MET A 1 7.83 -8.06 12.42
C MET A 1 7.13 -6.75 12.08
N ALA A 2 7.56 -5.60 12.60
CA ALA A 2 6.89 -4.34 12.27
C ALA A 2 7.22 -3.94 10.83
N GLU A 3 6.19 -3.62 10.05
CA GLU A 3 6.33 -3.11 8.70
C GLU A 3 6.52 -1.60 8.74
N TYR A 4 7.54 -1.11 8.04
CA TYR A 4 7.89 0.31 8.02
C TYR A 4 7.51 0.90 6.67
N GLN A 5 6.44 1.69 6.68
CA GLN A 5 5.99 2.45 5.53
C GLN A 5 6.64 3.83 5.54
N LYS A 6 6.97 4.34 4.35
CA LYS A 6 7.51 5.69 4.18
C LYS A 6 6.64 6.45 3.19
N ILE A 7 6.31 7.70 3.53
CA ILE A 7 5.56 8.58 2.65
C ILE A 7 6.44 9.78 2.29
N GLU A 8 6.59 10.05 0.99
CA GLU A 8 7.27 11.23 0.46
C GLU A 8 6.23 12.28 0.06
N TYR A 9 6.30 13.46 0.67
CA TYR A 9 5.49 14.62 0.29
C TYR A 9 6.34 15.63 -0.48
N ARG A 10 5.84 16.10 -1.62
CA ARG A 10 6.40 17.22 -2.38
C ARG A 10 5.37 18.34 -2.45
N ILE A 11 5.74 19.50 -1.91
CA ILE A 11 4.89 20.68 -1.88
C ILE A 11 5.38 21.66 -2.95
N ALA A 12 4.55 21.92 -3.95
CA ALA A 12 4.82 22.87 -5.01
C ALA A 12 4.54 24.33 -4.55
N LYS A 13 5.05 25.31 -5.30
CA LYS A 13 4.90 26.74 -4.96
C LYS A 13 3.46 27.24 -5.02
N ASP A 14 2.62 26.56 -5.77
CA ASP A 14 1.17 26.81 -5.88
C ASP A 14 0.37 26.13 -4.76
N GLY A 15 1.04 25.46 -3.82
CA GLY A 15 0.40 24.77 -2.70
C GLY A 15 -0.07 23.36 -3.03
N LYS A 16 0.12 22.87 -4.27
CA LYS A 16 -0.21 21.49 -4.62
C LYS A 16 0.74 20.53 -3.93
N ILE A 17 0.18 19.42 -3.45
CA ILE A 17 0.91 18.38 -2.73
C ILE A 17 0.89 17.12 -3.58
N VAL A 18 2.07 16.56 -3.82
CA VAL A 18 2.22 15.23 -4.42
C VAL A 18 2.70 14.29 -3.34
N GLU A 19 1.96 13.21 -3.13
CA GLU A 19 2.27 12.16 -2.17
C GLU A 19 2.76 10.91 -2.91
N LYS A 20 3.79 10.25 -2.37
CA LYS A 20 4.23 8.93 -2.84
C LYS A 20 4.48 8.00 -1.66
N VAL A 21 3.72 6.92 -1.61
CA VAL A 21 3.91 5.85 -0.62
C VAL A 21 5.00 4.89 -1.10
N LEU A 22 5.87 4.50 -0.19
CA LEU A 22 6.98 3.57 -0.39
C LEU A 22 6.92 2.49 0.69
N ASN A 23 7.36 1.28 0.33
CA ASN A 23 7.37 0.10 1.20
C ASN A 23 5.97 -0.23 1.76
N ALA A 24 4.96 -0.18 0.90
CA ALA A 24 3.59 -0.56 1.22
C ALA A 24 3.05 -1.44 0.08
N ASN A 25 2.34 -2.51 0.46
CA ASN A 25 1.74 -3.48 -0.44
C ASN A 25 0.22 -3.49 -0.26
N GLY A 26 -0.53 -3.93 -1.27
CA GLY A 26 -1.98 -4.06 -1.17
C GLY A 26 -2.69 -2.73 -0.88
N SER A 27 -3.83 -2.82 -0.16
CA SER A 27 -4.61 -1.65 0.27
C SER A 27 -3.90 -0.75 1.28
N SER A 28 -2.82 -1.23 1.90
CA SER A 28 -2.16 -0.53 3.00
C SER A 28 -1.64 0.85 2.60
N CYS A 29 -1.26 1.04 1.33
CA CYS A 29 -0.79 2.34 0.86
C CYS A 29 -1.91 3.40 0.83
N VAL A 30 -3.15 3.00 0.54
CA VAL A 30 -4.32 3.90 0.54
C VAL A 30 -4.81 4.16 1.97
N GLU A 31 -4.81 3.13 2.81
CA GLU A 31 -5.30 3.24 4.18
C GLU A 31 -4.41 4.16 5.03
N THR A 32 -3.09 4.08 4.85
CA THR A 32 -2.14 4.90 5.62
C THR A 32 -2.23 6.39 5.28
N THR A 33 -2.58 6.74 4.04
CA THR A 33 -2.58 8.15 3.58
C THR A 33 -3.93 8.84 3.76
N LYS A 34 -5.02 8.06 3.81
CA LYS A 34 -6.41 8.54 3.91
C LYS A 34 -6.63 9.66 4.91
N GLY A 35 -6.10 9.53 6.13
CA GLY A 35 -6.29 10.56 7.17
C GLY A 35 -5.61 11.89 6.85
N VAL A 36 -4.46 11.83 6.18
CA VAL A 36 -3.70 13.01 5.75
C VAL A 36 -4.39 13.67 4.56
N GLU A 37 -4.79 12.89 3.55
CA GLU A 37 -5.53 13.38 2.38
C GLU A 37 -6.81 14.12 2.80
N GLN A 38 -7.61 13.52 3.70
CA GLN A 38 -8.83 14.13 4.25
C GLN A 38 -8.58 15.45 4.99
N SER A 39 -7.38 15.64 5.54
CA SER A 39 -7.00 16.84 6.28
C SER A 39 -6.41 17.93 5.39
N LEU A 40 -5.79 17.55 4.27
CA LEU A 40 -5.09 18.46 3.35
C LEU A 40 -6.01 19.05 2.27
N GLY A 41 -7.04 18.31 1.84
CA GLY A 41 -8.00 18.80 0.86
C GLY A 41 -8.61 17.70 -0.02
N GLU A 42 -8.89 18.05 -1.27
CA GLU A 42 -9.45 17.12 -2.26
C GLU A 42 -8.33 16.49 -3.11
N ILE A 43 -8.51 15.22 -3.47
CA ILE A 43 -7.57 14.50 -4.34
C ILE A 43 -7.83 14.92 -5.80
N GLU A 44 -6.88 15.60 -6.42
CA GLU A 44 -6.97 15.94 -7.86
C GLU A 44 -6.78 14.71 -8.76
N SER A 45 -5.87 13.81 -8.39
CA SER A 45 -5.57 12.59 -9.14
C SER A 45 -4.94 11.53 -8.24
N GLN A 46 -5.25 10.26 -8.51
CA GLN A 46 -4.65 9.11 -7.84
C GLN A 46 -4.13 8.10 -8.87
N GLU A 47 -2.91 7.61 -8.66
CA GLU A 47 -2.30 6.55 -9.45
C GLU A 47 -1.89 5.41 -8.52
N LEU A 48 -2.39 4.21 -8.78
CA LEU A 48 -2.04 3.00 -8.02
C LEU A 48 -0.80 2.37 -8.65
N LEU A 49 0.30 2.34 -7.89
CA LEU A 49 1.55 1.72 -8.30
C LEU A 49 1.44 0.19 -8.28
N PRO A 50 2.34 -0.55 -8.98
CA PRO A 50 2.29 -2.01 -9.03
C PRO A 50 2.20 -2.70 -7.66
N GLU A 51 2.83 -2.12 -6.63
CA GLU A 51 2.84 -2.61 -5.25
C GLU A 51 1.43 -2.69 -4.63
N TYR A 52 0.49 -1.84 -5.07
CA TYR A 52 -0.91 -1.91 -4.63
C TYR A 52 -1.57 -3.25 -5.01
N TYR A 53 -1.16 -3.85 -6.13
CA TYR A 53 -1.72 -5.12 -6.61
C TYR A 53 -0.95 -6.34 -6.09
N GLN A 54 0.11 -6.11 -5.32
CA GLN A 54 0.83 -7.17 -4.63
C GLN A 54 0.17 -7.34 -3.27
N ASP A 55 -0.82 -8.22 -3.18
CA ASP A 55 -1.35 -8.64 -1.89
C ASP A 55 -0.34 -9.58 -1.21
N ASP A 56 -0.05 -9.32 0.07
CA ASP A 56 0.69 -10.24 0.93
C ASP A 56 -0.09 -11.55 1.19
N GLU A 57 -1.37 -11.63 0.80
CA GLU A 57 -2.27 -12.79 0.95
C GLU A 57 -2.15 -13.83 -0.20
N PHE A 58 -0.93 -14.09 -0.67
CA PHE A 58 -0.61 -15.30 -1.47
C PHE A 58 0.35 -16.23 -0.71
N ILE A 59 0.21 -16.35 0.60
CA ILE A 59 0.69 -17.55 1.30
C ILE A 59 -0.33 -18.66 1.06
N THR A 60 -0.28 -19.28 -0.13
CA THR A 60 -0.80 -20.64 -0.30
C THR A 60 0.00 -21.53 0.65
N THR A 61 -0.54 -21.77 1.83
CA THR A 61 -0.08 -22.85 2.69
C THR A 61 -0.39 -24.13 1.92
N SER A 62 0.55 -24.60 1.12
CA SER A 62 0.51 -25.97 0.59
C SER A 62 0.62 -26.90 1.79
N GLU A 63 -0.53 -27.24 2.37
CA GLU A 63 -0.67 -28.36 3.28
C GLU A 63 -0.15 -29.58 2.53
N ASN A 64 1.03 -30.05 2.93
CA ASN A 64 1.59 -31.33 2.52
C ASN A 64 0.64 -32.43 3.01
N GLN A 65 -0.46 -32.69 2.29
CA GLN A 65 -1.19 -33.94 2.41
C GLN A 65 -0.37 -35.03 1.72
N SER A 66 0.64 -35.52 2.44
CA SER A 66 1.13 -36.88 2.23
C SER A 66 -0.01 -37.84 2.51
N LEU A 67 -0.75 -38.23 1.48
CA LEU A 67 -1.56 -39.43 1.51
C LEU A 67 -0.60 -40.63 1.47
N GLN A 68 -0.11 -41.03 2.64
CA GLN A 68 0.13 -42.45 2.87
C GLN A 68 -1.23 -43.14 2.92
N GLN A 69 -1.41 -44.14 2.06
CA GLN A 69 -2.31 -45.30 2.13
C GLN A 69 -2.56 -45.75 0.68
N GLN A 70 -2.40 -47.01 0.28
CA GLN A 70 -1.87 -48.23 0.86
C GLN A 70 -1.62 -49.17 -0.33
#